data_AF-A0A812SLG5-F1
#
_entry.id   AF-A0A812SLG5-F1
#
_cell.length_a   1.000
_cell.length_b   1.000
_cell.length_c   1.000
_cell.angle_alpha   90.00
_cell.angle_beta   90.00
_cell.angle_gamma   90.00
#
_symmetry.space_group_name_H-M   'P 1'
#
loop_
_entity.id
_entity.type
_entity.pdbx_description
1 polymer ?
#
loop_
_entity_poly.entity_id
_entity_poly.type
_entity_poly.pdbx_seq_one_letter_code
_entity_poly.pdbx_strand_id
1 'polypeptide(L)'
;MLGRLQGYTRSVLQRQGLPIPHSLALENIARPEEANWGIGPSPAPMVNTSYAASPWDPWSFASRIGLNDEGAQFLASLPEELLKASIQSFDPAGTKDGNVWGRLLGFIRGLWMKRLQLNEEATSCVKNLSEEALMQVMISFHPGPKDGNVSARLLAFAKNLSWSGPMQHQGSYEQPWQDPSAAMPTPSPSAPISYAPPRAQARSASSVIWELATYWQLDQGSIDFLMQLPDEIKWEISTGFNPWGAKDGNIWGRLLGFIRVLVAQWVGWDRTKVEYMKTLPEDQQKEMILTSLSAVYQGYTNQAVWSSPRPSAPSGTPTLKQFVDRWGLDERASQFLQALPHHVLQVVLSAFDASASADGNVWGRLLGFVRSTWGRTMKLPLEEVSHLKTMPDLVQVQIITEYNPASGMRLVDFANQTLQASGMASEMPVAPAPVPPVDPGAVDAFIARCGLEPSARDMLIALPPEKLTHVMETFNPDGTKDGNVLGRLEGYIRSMSVFRQGAKRARIY
;
A
#
# COMPACT_ATOMS: atom_id res chain seq x y z
N MET A 1 23.54 -19.29 -4.59
CA MET A 1 23.41 -20.36 -3.57
C MET A 1 24.76 -20.81 -3.02
N LEU A 2 25.80 -21.01 -3.84
CA LEU A 2 27.09 -21.57 -3.42
C LEU A 2 27.78 -20.78 -2.28
N GLY A 3 27.83 -19.45 -2.36
CA GLY A 3 28.46 -18.62 -1.31
C GLY A 3 27.72 -18.65 0.04
N ARG A 4 26.39 -18.81 0.04
CA ARG A 4 25.59 -18.95 1.28
C ARG A 4 25.85 -20.30 1.96
N LEU A 5 26.04 -21.35 1.18
CA LEU A 5 26.39 -22.67 1.69
C LEU A 5 27.81 -22.67 2.29
N GLN A 6 28.77 -22.04 1.61
CA GLN A 6 30.15 -21.90 2.11
C GLN A 6 30.23 -21.10 3.43
N GLY A 7 29.45 -20.01 3.54
CA GLY A 7 29.33 -19.23 4.78
C GLY A 7 28.74 -20.05 5.93
N TYR A 8 27.68 -20.83 5.66
CA TYR A 8 27.08 -21.72 6.64
C TYR A 8 28.06 -22.81 7.11
N THR A 9 28.78 -23.45 6.18
CA THR A 9 29.78 -24.48 6.51
C THR A 9 30.92 -23.92 7.37
N ARG A 10 31.44 -22.72 7.07
CA ARG A 10 32.43 -22.06 7.93
C ARG A 10 31.89 -21.79 9.34
N SER A 11 30.67 -21.28 9.46
CA SER A 11 30.04 -20.98 10.75
C SER A 11 29.86 -22.24 11.62
N VAL A 12 29.46 -23.36 11.01
CA VAL A 12 29.29 -24.64 11.71
C VAL A 12 30.64 -25.20 12.19
N LEU A 13 31.67 -25.20 11.33
CA LEU A 13 33.02 -25.69 11.70
C LEU A 13 33.63 -24.87 12.85
N GLN A 14 33.43 -23.54 12.81
CA GLN A 14 33.94 -22.64 13.83
C GLN A 14 33.24 -22.84 15.19
N ARG A 15 31.93 -23.13 15.21
CA ARG A 15 31.20 -23.48 16.45
C ARG A 15 31.62 -24.81 17.06
N GLN A 16 32.14 -25.73 16.25
CA GLN A 16 32.61 -27.04 16.68
C GLN A 16 34.10 -27.06 17.03
N GLY A 17 34.81 -25.93 16.92
CA GLY A 17 36.25 -25.86 17.18
C GLY A 17 37.10 -26.61 16.14
N LEU A 18 36.54 -26.89 14.96
CA LEU A 18 37.22 -27.63 13.90
C LEU A 18 37.98 -26.66 12.97
N PRO A 19 39.17 -27.06 12.47
CA PRO A 19 39.95 -26.23 11.55
C PRO A 19 39.23 -26.04 10.21
N ILE A 20 39.24 -24.81 9.68
CA ILE A 20 38.63 -24.49 8.38
C ILE A 20 39.55 -24.98 7.26
N PRO A 21 39.09 -25.85 6.34
CA PRO A 21 39.89 -26.34 5.21
C PRO A 21 40.43 -25.20 4.34
N HIS A 22 41.68 -25.30 3.90
CA HIS A 22 42.34 -24.29 3.04
C HIS A 22 41.59 -24.01 1.73
N SER A 23 40.86 -24.98 1.20
CA SER A 23 40.01 -24.81 0.01
C SER A 23 38.84 -23.85 0.22
N LEU A 24 38.42 -23.64 1.46
CA LEU A 24 37.44 -22.62 1.81
C LEU A 24 38.11 -21.28 2.12
N ALA A 25 39.44 -21.17 2.20
CA ALA A 25 40.16 -19.98 2.66
C ALA A 25 40.69 -19.07 1.53
N LEU A 26 40.76 -19.56 0.29
CA LEU A 26 41.40 -18.85 -0.84
C LEU A 26 40.49 -18.84 -2.07
N GLU A 27 39.69 -17.79 -2.22
CA GLU A 27 39.22 -17.30 -3.52
C GLU A 27 38.74 -15.86 -3.36
N ASN A 28 39.67 -14.92 -3.49
CA ASN A 28 39.41 -13.49 -3.72
C ASN A 28 40.67 -12.80 -4.30
N ILE A 29 41.33 -13.46 -5.26
CA ILE A 29 42.34 -12.80 -6.09
C ILE A 29 42.09 -13.21 -7.53
N ALA A 30 41.40 -12.35 -8.26
CA ALA A 30 41.45 -12.30 -9.72
C ALA A 30 41.95 -10.91 -10.11
N ARG A 31 43.17 -10.83 -10.65
CA ARG A 31 43.62 -9.76 -11.55
C ARG A 31 44.19 -10.44 -12.79
N PRO A 32 43.82 -10.02 -14.01
CA PRO A 32 44.57 -10.37 -15.20
C PRO A 32 45.71 -9.38 -15.45
N GLU A 33 46.69 -9.89 -16.18
CA GLU A 33 47.99 -9.34 -16.56
C GLU A 33 47.95 -8.02 -17.33
N GLU A 34 49.02 -7.22 -17.23
CA GLU A 34 49.67 -6.63 -18.40
C GLU A 34 51.20 -6.51 -18.22
N ALA A 35 51.88 -6.60 -19.35
CA ALA A 35 53.29 -6.93 -19.52
C ALA A 35 54.24 -5.72 -19.44
N ASN A 36 55.38 -5.98 -18.79
CA ASN A 36 56.75 -5.60 -19.15
C ASN A 36 56.98 -4.57 -20.28
N TRP A 37 57.51 -3.39 -19.92
CA TRP A 37 58.66 -2.75 -20.58
C TRP A 37 59.46 -1.96 -19.53
N GLY A 38 60.71 -2.36 -19.30
CA GLY A 38 61.61 -1.69 -18.37
C GLY A 38 62.43 -0.57 -19.01
N ILE A 39 62.67 0.53 -18.27
CA ILE A 39 63.88 1.37 -18.30
C ILE A 39 64.03 2.08 -16.93
N GLY A 40 65.16 1.85 -16.24
CA GLY A 40 65.92 2.86 -15.46
C GLY A 40 65.43 3.34 -14.08
N PRO A 41 66.30 3.35 -13.03
CA PRO A 41 65.91 3.74 -11.67
C PRO A 41 66.05 5.25 -11.46
N SER A 42 65.06 5.86 -10.80
CA SER A 42 65.17 7.19 -10.20
C SER A 42 64.65 7.12 -8.75
N PRO A 43 65.45 7.49 -7.74
CA PRO A 43 65.06 7.35 -6.35
C PRO A 43 64.20 8.55 -5.94
N ALA A 44 62.89 8.33 -5.87
CA ALA A 44 61.97 9.26 -5.20
C ALA A 44 61.81 8.86 -3.72
N PRO A 45 61.66 9.84 -2.81
CA PRO A 45 61.81 9.63 -1.38
C PRO A 45 60.65 8.81 -0.80
N MET A 46 60.98 7.71 -0.13
CA MET A 46 60.03 7.00 0.74
C MET A 46 59.72 7.86 1.95
N VAL A 47 58.68 8.69 1.83
CA VAL A 47 57.99 9.24 2.99
C VAL A 47 57.10 8.12 3.53
N ASN A 48 57.68 7.30 4.41
CA ASN A 48 56.96 6.31 5.19
C ASN A 48 56.24 7.02 6.34
N THR A 49 55.23 7.83 6.02
CA THR A 49 54.32 8.37 7.03
C THR A 49 53.37 7.25 7.43
N SER A 50 53.77 6.53 8.49
CA SER A 50 52.89 5.74 9.33
C SER A 50 51.86 6.68 9.97
N TYR A 51 50.85 7.10 9.20
CA TYR A 51 49.66 7.74 9.74
C TYR A 51 48.95 6.67 10.56
N ALA A 52 49.03 6.77 11.88
CA ALA A 52 48.20 5.98 12.77
C ALA A 52 46.75 6.15 12.31
N ALA A 53 46.16 5.07 11.79
CA ALA A 53 44.80 5.10 11.28
C ALA A 53 43.88 5.67 12.36
N SER A 54 43.07 6.66 11.99
CA SER A 54 42.09 7.25 12.90
C SER A 54 41.27 6.12 13.54
N PRO A 55 40.99 6.16 14.86
CA PRO A 55 40.13 5.16 15.50
C PRO A 55 38.71 5.13 14.90
N TRP A 56 38.37 6.13 14.10
CA TRP A 56 37.11 6.26 13.37
C TRP A 56 37.20 5.87 11.88
N ASP A 57 38.27 5.19 11.47
CA ASP A 57 38.45 4.73 10.09
C ASP A 57 37.39 3.67 9.70
N PRO A 58 36.49 3.95 8.74
CA PRO A 58 35.40 3.05 8.40
C PRO A 58 35.89 1.74 7.77
N TRP A 59 37.02 1.74 7.06
CA TRP A 59 37.61 0.52 6.47
C TRP A 59 38.18 -0.41 7.56
N SER A 60 38.92 0.13 8.52
CA SER A 60 39.40 -0.64 9.67
C SER A 60 38.25 -1.23 10.49
N PHE A 61 37.17 -0.46 10.71
CA PHE A 61 35.97 -0.95 11.39
C PHE A 61 35.27 -2.05 10.60
N ALA A 62 35.01 -1.84 9.31
CA ALA A 62 34.36 -2.80 8.42
C ALA A 62 35.10 -4.14 8.38
N SER A 63 36.44 -4.10 8.23
CA SER A 63 37.29 -5.29 8.27
C SER A 63 37.19 -6.02 9.62
N ARG A 64 37.19 -5.29 10.74
CA ARG A 64 37.08 -5.85 12.09
C ARG A 64 35.78 -6.61 12.33
N ILE A 65 34.66 -6.16 11.76
CA ILE A 65 33.35 -6.81 11.92
C ILE A 65 32.96 -7.73 10.75
N GLY A 66 33.85 -7.91 9.77
CA GLY A 66 33.65 -8.85 8.66
C GLY A 66 32.72 -8.36 7.55
N LEU A 67 32.70 -7.05 7.28
CA LEU A 67 31.99 -6.48 6.11
C LEU A 67 32.87 -6.52 4.85
N ASN A 68 32.21 -6.49 3.68
CA ASN A 68 32.85 -6.30 2.40
C ASN A 68 33.17 -4.81 2.12
N ASP A 69 33.83 -4.54 0.99
CA ASP A 69 34.21 -3.19 0.58
C ASP A 69 32.99 -2.27 0.39
N GLU A 70 31.86 -2.81 -0.05
CA GLU A 70 30.60 -2.07 -0.19
C GLU A 70 30.08 -1.57 1.16
N GLY A 71 30.10 -2.42 2.19
CA GLY A 71 29.76 -2.02 3.56
C GLY A 71 30.72 -0.98 4.12
N ALA A 72 32.02 -1.08 3.81
CA ALA A 72 33.01 -0.06 4.18
C ALA A 72 32.75 1.28 3.47
N GLN A 73 32.43 1.25 2.19
CA GLN A 73 32.11 2.43 1.39
C GLN A 73 30.83 3.13 1.87
N PHE A 74 29.81 2.35 2.25
CA PHE A 74 28.60 2.89 2.88
C PHE A 74 28.92 3.60 4.18
N LEU A 75 29.71 2.97 5.07
CA LEU A 75 30.13 3.56 6.33
C LEU A 75 30.89 4.87 6.12
N ALA A 76 31.78 4.92 5.12
CA ALA A 76 32.52 6.13 4.76
C ALA A 76 31.63 7.26 4.21
N SER A 77 30.46 6.92 3.68
CA SER A 77 29.48 7.87 3.12
C SER A 77 28.48 8.38 4.15
N LEU A 78 28.50 7.86 5.38
CA LEU A 78 27.60 8.31 6.45
C LEU A 78 28.02 9.68 6.99
N PRO A 79 27.06 10.48 7.50
CA PRO A 79 27.38 11.65 8.30
C PRO A 79 28.32 11.28 9.46
N GLU A 80 29.36 12.08 9.70
CA GLU A 80 30.44 11.79 10.65
C GLU A 80 29.94 11.35 12.04
N GLU A 81 28.91 12.00 12.55
CA GLU A 81 28.29 11.68 13.83
C GLU A 81 27.62 10.30 13.87
N LEU A 82 26.98 9.88 12.77
CA LEU A 82 26.43 8.54 12.66
C LEU A 82 27.53 7.51 12.55
N LEU A 83 28.58 7.78 11.77
CA LEU A 83 29.72 6.89 11.65
C LEU A 83 30.36 6.66 13.02
N LYS A 84 30.70 7.73 13.75
CA LYS A 84 31.26 7.63 15.10
C LYS A 84 30.36 6.84 16.05
N ALA A 85 29.07 7.17 16.11
CA ALA A 85 28.12 6.45 16.96
C ALA A 85 28.01 4.96 16.59
N SER A 86 28.09 4.63 15.30
CA SER A 86 28.07 3.26 14.80
C SER A 86 29.33 2.49 15.22
N ILE A 87 30.51 3.06 15.02
CA ILE A 87 31.79 2.43 15.41
C ILE A 87 31.87 2.23 16.94
N GLN A 88 31.37 3.20 17.72
CA GLN A 88 31.45 3.17 19.19
C GLN A 88 30.48 2.18 19.83
N SER A 89 29.26 2.09 19.30
CA SER A 89 28.14 1.45 20.02
C SER A 89 27.62 0.17 19.36
N PHE A 90 28.02 -0.12 18.12
CA PHE A 90 27.59 -1.34 17.47
C PHE A 90 28.38 -2.55 17.99
N ASP A 91 27.65 -3.52 18.52
CA ASP A 91 28.19 -4.83 18.90
C ASP A 91 27.78 -5.89 17.85
N PRO A 92 28.75 -6.46 17.10
CA PRO A 92 28.46 -7.56 16.18
C PRO A 92 28.14 -8.88 16.91
N ALA A 93 28.46 -8.99 18.21
CA ALA A 93 28.16 -10.17 19.00
C ALA A 93 26.64 -10.35 19.16
N GLY A 94 26.17 -11.59 18.96
CA GLY A 94 24.75 -11.93 19.06
C GLY A 94 24.01 -12.03 17.73
N THR A 95 24.69 -11.92 16.58
CA THR A 95 24.13 -12.40 15.31
C THR A 95 24.07 -13.93 15.34
N LYS A 96 22.87 -14.52 15.29
CA LYS A 96 22.70 -16.00 15.32
C LYS A 96 22.94 -16.64 13.96
N ASP A 97 22.73 -15.87 12.91
CA ASP A 97 22.70 -16.23 11.49
C ASP A 97 23.96 -15.77 10.72
N GLY A 98 24.86 -15.03 11.37
CA GLY A 98 26.04 -14.44 10.73
C GLY A 98 25.74 -13.24 9.84
N ASN A 99 24.50 -12.72 9.84
CA ASN A 99 24.13 -11.54 9.06
C ASN A 99 24.50 -10.25 9.80
N VAL A 100 25.81 -9.98 9.88
CA VAL A 100 26.35 -8.79 10.55
C VAL A 100 25.87 -7.51 9.84
N TRP A 101 25.84 -7.52 8.51
CA TRP A 101 25.41 -6.38 7.71
C TRP A 101 23.96 -5.96 7.99
N GLY A 102 23.00 -6.89 7.92
CA GLY A 102 21.59 -6.56 8.19
C GLY A 102 21.36 -6.03 9.61
N ARG A 103 22.12 -6.54 10.60
CA ARG A 103 22.07 -6.05 11.98
C ARG A 103 22.69 -4.65 12.10
N LEU A 104 23.83 -4.41 11.45
CA LEU A 104 24.46 -3.10 11.43
C LEU A 104 23.56 -2.07 10.76
N LEU A 105 23.00 -2.37 9.59
CA LEU A 105 22.11 -1.46 8.88
C LEU A 105 20.84 -1.18 9.71
N GLY A 106 20.28 -2.20 10.37
CA GLY A 106 19.17 -2.03 11.31
C GLY A 106 19.53 -1.11 12.50
N PHE A 107 20.74 -1.23 13.05
CA PHE A 107 21.24 -0.38 14.12
C PHE A 107 21.44 1.08 13.67
N ILE A 108 22.12 1.27 12.54
CA ILE A 108 22.39 2.57 11.91
C ILE A 108 21.07 3.28 11.59
N ARG A 109 20.09 2.56 11.02
CA ARG A 109 18.73 3.06 10.80
C ARG A 109 18.09 3.56 12.09
N GLY A 110 18.20 2.80 13.19
CA GLY A 110 17.70 3.21 14.50
C GLY A 110 18.31 4.52 15.00
N LEU A 111 19.65 4.64 14.92
CA LEU A 111 20.38 5.86 15.31
C LEU A 111 19.95 7.06 14.46
N TRP A 112 19.82 6.88 13.15
CA TRP A 112 19.44 7.95 12.24
C TRP A 112 18.00 8.43 12.45
N MET A 113 17.03 7.51 12.60
CA MET A 113 15.65 7.89 12.90
C MET A 113 15.53 8.63 14.23
N LYS A 114 16.28 8.19 15.26
CA LYS A 114 16.32 8.85 16.58
C LYS A 114 16.93 10.25 16.49
N ARG A 115 18.02 10.41 15.73
CA ARG A 115 18.67 11.71 15.50
C ARG A 115 17.73 12.70 14.82
N LEU A 116 16.97 12.25 13.83
CA LEU A 116 16.04 13.09 13.07
C LEU A 116 14.69 13.34 13.75
N GLN A 117 14.41 12.67 14.87
CA GLN A 117 13.14 12.75 15.60
C GLN A 117 11.93 12.52 14.67
N LEU A 118 12.01 11.48 13.84
CA LEU A 118 10.95 11.17 12.88
C LEU A 118 9.66 10.75 13.60
N ASN A 119 8.53 11.16 13.04
CA ASN A 119 7.22 10.70 13.50
C ASN A 119 6.98 9.22 13.10
N GLU A 120 5.87 8.64 13.57
CA GLU A 120 5.52 7.24 13.32
C GLU A 120 5.35 6.93 11.82
N GLU A 121 4.77 7.86 11.06
CA GLU A 121 4.55 7.72 9.62
C GLU A 121 5.87 7.65 8.84
N ALA A 122 6.78 8.60 9.06
CA ALA A 122 8.10 8.60 8.44
C ALA A 122 8.94 7.40 8.89
N THR A 123 8.84 7.01 10.16
CA THR A 123 9.49 5.80 10.68
C THR A 123 9.00 4.54 9.96
N SER A 124 7.68 4.42 9.76
CA SER A 124 7.08 3.31 9.02
C SER A 124 7.54 3.30 7.56
N CYS A 125 7.56 4.46 6.91
CA CYS A 125 8.06 4.61 5.54
C CYS A 125 9.51 4.12 5.42
N VAL A 126 10.42 4.60 6.26
CA VAL A 126 11.84 4.20 6.27
C VAL A 126 12.02 2.71 6.56
N LYS A 127 11.15 2.11 7.39
CA LYS A 127 11.20 0.67 7.67
C LYS A 127 10.80 -0.20 6.49
N ASN A 128 9.99 0.34 5.57
CA ASN A 128 9.46 -0.36 4.40
C ASN A 128 10.29 -0.11 3.13
N LEU A 129 11.31 0.74 3.17
CA LEU A 129 12.23 0.93 2.06
C LEU A 129 13.07 -0.33 1.82
N SER A 130 13.42 -0.57 0.55
CA SER A 130 14.46 -1.55 0.20
C SER A 130 15.80 -1.13 0.81
N GLU A 131 16.71 -2.08 0.93
CA GLU A 131 18.04 -1.87 1.52
C GLU A 131 18.81 -0.76 0.79
N GLU A 132 18.84 -0.83 -0.54
CA GLU A 132 19.50 0.16 -1.41
C GLU A 132 18.87 1.55 -1.29
N ALA A 133 17.52 1.63 -1.29
CA ALA A 133 16.82 2.90 -1.15
C ALA A 133 17.04 3.51 0.25
N LEU A 134 17.06 2.69 1.30
CA LEU A 134 17.38 3.13 2.65
C LEU A 134 18.80 3.71 2.72
N MET A 135 19.80 3.02 2.15
CA MET A 135 21.18 3.51 2.12
C MET A 135 21.27 4.87 1.41
N GLN A 136 20.63 5.00 0.24
CA GLN A 136 20.60 6.25 -0.51
C GLN A 136 19.91 7.38 0.26
N VAL A 137 18.80 7.07 0.93
CA VAL A 137 18.10 8.02 1.79
C VAL A 137 19.02 8.50 2.92
N MET A 138 19.72 7.59 3.59
CA MET A 138 20.59 7.94 4.72
C MET A 138 21.84 8.74 4.32
N ILE A 139 22.39 8.48 3.13
CA ILE A 139 23.53 9.22 2.59
C ILE A 139 23.10 10.60 2.07
N SER A 140 21.98 10.68 1.35
CA SER A 140 21.65 11.87 0.58
C SER A 140 20.72 12.85 1.30
N PHE A 141 19.93 12.39 2.29
CA PHE A 141 18.98 13.24 2.99
C PHE A 141 19.64 14.10 4.07
N HIS A 142 19.76 15.40 3.79
CA HIS A 142 20.31 16.39 4.70
C HIS A 142 19.23 17.40 5.13
N PRO A 143 18.63 17.24 6.32
CA PRO A 143 17.70 18.23 6.83
C PRO A 143 18.48 19.50 7.21
N GLY A 144 18.23 20.58 6.47
CA GLY A 144 18.88 21.87 6.71
C GLY A 144 18.57 22.45 8.11
N PRO A 145 19.44 23.34 8.63
CA PRO A 145 19.43 23.78 10.04
C PRO A 145 18.26 24.67 10.47
N LYS A 146 17.36 25.07 9.56
CA LYS A 146 16.34 26.09 9.85
C LYS A 146 14.87 25.67 9.83
N ASP A 147 14.47 24.53 9.26
CA ASP A 147 13.06 24.45 8.81
C ASP A 147 12.32 23.15 9.14
N GLY A 148 11.19 23.34 9.85
CA GLY A 148 9.93 22.64 9.61
C GLY A 148 9.88 21.16 9.94
N ASN A 149 8.77 20.53 9.53
CA ASN A 149 8.49 19.13 9.78
C ASN A 149 9.43 18.22 8.97
N VAL A 150 10.57 17.83 9.57
CA VAL A 150 11.60 16.94 8.99
C VAL A 150 10.99 15.65 8.43
N SER A 151 9.96 15.12 9.10
CA SER A 151 9.26 13.90 8.67
C SER A 151 8.59 14.07 7.31
N ALA A 152 7.92 15.20 7.07
CA ALA A 152 7.26 15.48 5.80
C ALA A 152 8.26 15.61 4.64
N ARG A 153 9.41 16.26 4.89
CA ARG A 153 10.48 16.39 3.90
C ARG A 153 11.13 15.06 3.59
N LEU A 154 11.36 14.23 4.61
CA LEU A 154 11.88 12.90 4.41
C LEU A 154 10.93 12.04 3.59
N LEU A 155 9.63 12.08 3.89
CA LEU A 155 8.62 11.38 3.12
C LEU A 155 8.63 11.82 1.65
N ALA A 156 8.71 13.13 1.37
CA ALA A 156 8.82 13.62 0.00
C ALA A 156 10.12 13.16 -0.70
N PHE A 157 11.25 13.17 0.02
CA PHE A 157 12.54 12.73 -0.50
C PHE A 157 12.57 11.23 -0.80
N ALA A 158 12.09 10.41 0.15
CA ALA A 158 11.98 8.95 -0.02
C ALA A 158 11.03 8.58 -1.17
N LYS A 159 9.94 9.34 -1.36
CA LYS A 159 9.06 9.20 -2.52
C LYS A 159 9.81 9.47 -3.83
N ASN A 160 10.57 10.57 -3.92
CA ASN A 160 11.35 10.89 -5.12
C ASN A 160 12.45 9.84 -5.44
N LEU A 161 13.06 9.24 -4.41
CA LEU A 161 14.02 8.15 -4.59
C LEU A 161 13.36 6.85 -5.05
N SER A 162 12.16 6.53 -4.55
CA SER A 162 11.40 5.37 -5.06
C SER A 162 10.97 5.52 -6.52
N TRP A 163 10.86 6.76 -7.01
CA TRP A 163 10.56 7.06 -8.42
C TRP A 163 11.80 6.98 -9.33
N SER A 164 12.99 7.17 -8.77
CA SER A 164 14.26 7.14 -9.49
C SER A 164 14.87 5.74 -9.38
N GLY A 165 14.28 4.76 -10.08
CA GLY A 165 14.92 3.44 -10.27
C GLY A 165 16.35 3.58 -10.82
N PRO A 166 17.19 2.53 -10.75
CA PRO A 166 18.62 2.62 -11.06
C PRO A 166 18.85 3.11 -12.49
N MET A 167 19.06 4.42 -12.62
CA MET A 167 19.30 5.07 -13.88
C MET A 167 20.75 4.76 -14.27
N GLN A 168 20.93 3.94 -15.30
CA GLN A 168 22.22 3.80 -15.98
C GLN A 168 22.65 5.21 -16.43
N HIS A 169 23.78 5.68 -15.92
CA HIS A 169 24.38 6.95 -16.32
C HIS A 169 24.66 6.94 -17.82
N GLN A 170 23.93 7.78 -18.58
CA GLN A 170 24.33 8.16 -19.93
C GLN A 170 24.00 9.63 -20.20
N GLY A 171 25.05 10.39 -20.50
CA GLY A 171 25.03 11.56 -21.39
C GLY A 171 24.36 12.83 -20.89
N SER A 172 25.16 13.73 -20.32
CA SER A 172 24.86 15.16 -20.20
C SER A 172 24.71 15.81 -21.59
N TYR A 173 23.58 16.47 -21.85
CA TYR A 173 23.51 17.55 -22.83
C TYR A 173 22.91 18.79 -22.17
N GLU A 174 23.73 19.83 -22.10
CA GLU A 174 23.31 21.20 -21.78
C GLU A 174 22.41 21.72 -22.92
N GLN A 175 21.28 22.34 -22.57
CA GLN A 175 20.57 23.23 -23.48
C GLN A 175 20.50 24.66 -22.90
N PRO A 176 20.74 25.69 -23.73
CA PRO A 176 20.77 27.07 -23.28
C PRO A 176 19.39 27.73 -23.32
N TRP A 177 19.14 28.60 -22.34
CA TRP A 177 18.00 29.51 -22.30
C TRP A 177 18.00 30.45 -23.50
N GLN A 178 16.92 30.43 -24.29
CA GLN A 178 16.61 31.48 -25.25
C GLN A 178 15.44 32.32 -24.74
N ASP A 179 15.75 33.59 -24.57
CA ASP A 179 14.86 34.71 -24.26
C ASP A 179 14.18 35.19 -25.57
N PRO A 180 12.87 35.50 -25.57
CA PRO A 180 12.32 36.35 -26.62
C PRO A 180 11.57 37.55 -26.03
N SER A 181 12.23 38.70 -26.07
CA SER A 181 11.57 40.01 -26.09
C SER A 181 11.37 40.50 -27.52
N ALA A 182 10.23 41.17 -27.72
CA ALA A 182 9.84 42.07 -28.81
C ALA A 182 9.21 41.45 -30.09
N ALA A 183 7.89 41.61 -30.23
CA ALA A 183 7.28 42.52 -31.22
C ALA A 183 5.74 42.47 -31.13
N MET A 184 5.13 43.64 -30.88
CA MET A 184 3.68 43.85 -31.01
C MET A 184 3.29 44.03 -32.48
N PRO A 185 2.07 43.61 -32.86
CA PRO A 185 1.27 44.42 -33.77
C PRO A 185 -0.16 44.70 -33.27
N THR A 186 -0.69 45.78 -33.81
CA THR A 186 -1.92 46.54 -33.52
C THR A 186 -3.23 45.78 -33.78
N PRO A 187 -4.37 46.23 -33.19
CA PRO A 187 -5.67 45.59 -33.36
C PRO A 187 -6.43 46.13 -34.59
N SER A 188 -7.19 45.24 -35.24
CA SER A 188 -8.28 45.57 -36.18
C SER A 188 -9.56 44.81 -35.80
N PRO A 189 -10.75 45.31 -36.18
CA PRO A 189 -11.97 45.10 -35.41
C PRO A 189 -12.89 43.98 -35.95
N SER A 190 -13.56 43.34 -34.99
CA SER A 190 -14.94 42.82 -35.03
C SER A 190 -15.31 41.69 -36.02
N ALA A 191 -15.54 40.50 -35.46
CA ALA A 191 -16.55 39.54 -35.95
C ALA A 191 -17.44 39.09 -34.76
N PRO A 192 -18.75 38.86 -34.98
CA PRO A 192 -19.70 38.61 -33.90
C PRO A 192 -19.53 37.22 -33.28
N ILE A 193 -19.37 37.19 -31.95
CA ILE A 193 -19.28 35.99 -31.12
C ILE A 193 -20.67 35.32 -31.07
N SER A 194 -20.78 34.14 -31.67
CA SER A 194 -21.91 33.23 -31.47
C SER A 194 -21.71 32.48 -30.16
N TYR A 195 -22.56 32.76 -29.17
CA TYR A 195 -22.57 32.07 -27.88
C TYR A 195 -23.23 30.69 -28.03
N ALA A 196 -22.43 29.68 -28.39
CA ALA A 196 -22.78 28.30 -28.08
C ALA A 196 -22.41 28.03 -26.61
N PRO A 197 -23.29 27.41 -25.79
CA PRO A 197 -22.97 27.06 -24.42
C PRO A 197 -21.75 26.11 -24.38
N PRO A 198 -20.85 26.23 -23.41
CA PRO A 198 -19.66 25.39 -23.32
C PRO A 198 -20.09 23.92 -23.16
N ARG A 199 -19.80 23.13 -24.19
CA ARG A 199 -19.93 21.66 -24.16
C ARG A 199 -18.99 21.17 -23.05
N ALA A 200 -19.54 20.56 -21.99
CA ALA A 200 -18.74 19.92 -20.95
C ALA A 200 -17.76 18.93 -21.62
N GLN A 201 -16.46 19.21 -21.55
CA GLN A 201 -15.44 18.34 -22.13
C GLN A 201 -15.48 17.01 -21.37
N ALA A 202 -15.88 15.94 -22.07
CA ALA A 202 -15.77 14.60 -21.53
C ALA A 202 -14.30 14.33 -21.21
N ARG A 203 -13.99 14.07 -19.93
CA ARG A 203 -12.63 13.69 -19.52
C ARG A 203 -12.22 12.42 -20.28
N SER A 204 -11.05 12.44 -20.90
CA SER A 204 -10.49 11.24 -21.55
C SER A 204 -10.21 10.16 -20.51
N ALA A 205 -10.50 8.89 -20.83
CA ALA A 205 -10.19 7.74 -19.97
C ALA A 205 -8.71 7.69 -19.56
N SER A 206 -7.82 8.14 -20.45
CA SER A 206 -6.39 8.24 -20.18
C SER A 206 -6.05 9.27 -19.09
N SER A 207 -6.80 10.38 -19.01
CA SER A 207 -6.65 11.36 -17.91
C SER A 207 -7.05 10.75 -16.57
N VAL A 208 -8.12 9.95 -16.54
CA VAL A 208 -8.61 9.32 -15.32
C VAL A 208 -7.63 8.27 -14.81
N ILE A 209 -7.00 7.50 -15.70
CA ILE A 209 -5.95 6.54 -15.33
C ILE A 209 -4.72 7.23 -14.76
N TRP A 210 -4.29 8.37 -15.33
CA TRP A 210 -3.20 9.15 -14.76
C TRP A 210 -3.51 9.67 -13.36
N GLU A 211 -4.71 10.23 -13.13
CA GLU A 211 -5.15 10.67 -11.81
C GLU A 211 -5.13 9.51 -10.79
N LEU A 212 -5.67 8.36 -11.21
CA LEU A 212 -5.72 7.14 -10.42
C LEU A 212 -4.34 6.59 -10.07
N ALA A 213 -3.45 6.51 -11.05
CA ALA A 213 -2.10 6.01 -10.86
C ALA A 213 -1.26 6.94 -9.98
N THR A 214 -1.44 8.25 -10.14
CA THR A 214 -0.82 9.27 -9.29
C THR A 214 -1.34 9.14 -7.85
N TYR A 215 -2.66 9.00 -7.68
CA TYR A 215 -3.30 8.89 -6.38
C TYR A 215 -2.84 7.65 -5.60
N TRP A 216 -2.66 6.51 -6.30
CA TRP A 216 -2.19 5.27 -5.68
C TRP A 216 -0.69 5.02 -5.78
N GLN A 217 0.07 5.97 -6.33
CA GLN A 217 1.53 5.88 -6.46
C GLN A 217 1.97 4.58 -7.17
N LEU A 218 1.30 4.26 -8.28
CA LEU A 218 1.72 3.14 -9.11
C LEU A 218 3.07 3.46 -9.77
N ASP A 219 3.94 2.46 -9.94
CA ASP A 219 5.19 2.62 -10.66
C ASP A 219 4.94 2.85 -12.17
N GLN A 220 5.95 3.35 -12.87
CA GLN A 220 5.84 3.67 -14.30
C GLN A 220 5.48 2.45 -15.15
N GLY A 221 6.01 1.26 -14.84
CA GLY A 221 5.69 0.04 -15.57
C GLY A 221 4.21 -0.36 -15.42
N SER A 222 3.65 -0.18 -14.23
CA SER A 222 2.21 -0.33 -13.98
C SER A 222 1.37 0.70 -14.75
N ILE A 223 1.82 1.96 -14.81
CA ILE A 223 1.16 3.04 -15.56
C ILE A 223 1.16 2.73 -17.06
N ASP A 224 2.31 2.37 -17.62
CA ASP A 224 2.47 2.06 -19.03
C ASP A 224 1.56 0.90 -19.43
N PHE A 225 1.43 -0.11 -18.57
CA PHE A 225 0.48 -1.19 -18.77
C PHE A 225 -0.98 -0.70 -18.76
N LEU A 226 -1.39 0.10 -17.76
CA LEU A 226 -2.74 0.65 -17.69
C LEU A 226 -3.07 1.51 -18.92
N MET A 227 -2.08 2.21 -19.47
CA MET A 227 -2.24 3.04 -20.66
C MET A 227 -2.42 2.25 -21.95
N GLN A 228 -1.91 1.02 -22.00
CA GLN A 228 -2.11 0.10 -23.11
C GLN A 228 -3.49 -0.59 -23.10
N LEU A 229 -4.23 -0.50 -21.99
CA LEU A 229 -5.58 -1.06 -21.91
C LEU A 229 -6.57 -0.25 -22.76
N PRO A 230 -7.61 -0.90 -23.33
CA PRO A 230 -8.73 -0.20 -23.98
C PRO A 230 -9.44 0.76 -23.03
N ASP A 231 -10.02 1.83 -23.58
CA ASP A 231 -10.65 2.91 -22.79
C ASP A 231 -11.81 2.41 -21.92
N GLU A 232 -12.53 1.39 -22.36
CA GLU A 232 -13.62 0.76 -21.59
C GLU A 232 -13.09 0.05 -20.35
N ILE A 233 -11.96 -0.66 -20.49
CA ILE A 233 -11.29 -1.33 -19.37
C ILE A 233 -10.74 -0.28 -18.40
N LYS A 234 -10.12 0.79 -18.91
CA LYS A 234 -9.62 1.92 -18.11
C LYS A 234 -10.74 2.57 -17.29
N TRP A 235 -11.90 2.79 -17.92
CA TRP A 235 -13.07 3.35 -17.26
C TRP A 235 -13.56 2.47 -16.12
N GLU A 236 -13.72 1.16 -16.35
CA GLU A 236 -14.15 0.21 -15.33
C GLU A 236 -13.13 0.06 -14.19
N ILE A 237 -11.83 0.15 -14.49
CA ILE A 237 -10.79 0.24 -13.46
C ILE A 237 -10.99 1.49 -12.60
N SER A 238 -11.21 2.64 -13.22
CA SER A 238 -11.34 3.91 -12.50
C SER A 238 -12.56 4.00 -11.59
N THR A 239 -13.64 3.31 -11.96
CA THR A 239 -14.91 3.33 -11.22
C THR A 239 -15.09 2.12 -10.31
N GLY A 240 -14.44 1.00 -10.65
CA GLY A 240 -14.68 -0.30 -10.04
C GLY A 240 -13.61 -0.75 -9.05
N PHE A 241 -12.36 -0.31 -9.21
CA PHE A 241 -11.29 -0.74 -8.33
C PHE A 241 -11.27 0.05 -7.01
N ASN A 242 -11.18 -0.69 -5.89
CA ASN A 242 -11.03 -0.11 -4.57
C ASN A 242 -9.90 -0.84 -3.81
N PRO A 243 -8.76 -0.18 -3.55
CA PRO A 243 -7.64 -0.81 -2.85
C PRO A 243 -7.83 -0.94 -1.33
N TRP A 244 -8.90 -0.38 -0.76
CA TRP A 244 -9.08 -0.34 0.69
C TRP A 244 -9.22 -1.74 1.29
N GLY A 245 -8.50 -1.99 2.39
CA GLY A 245 -8.40 -3.31 3.04
C GLY A 245 -7.14 -4.10 2.68
N ALA A 246 -6.16 -3.50 1.99
CA ALA A 246 -4.82 -4.05 1.82
C ALA A 246 -4.05 -3.98 3.14
N LYS A 247 -3.76 -5.13 3.75
CA LYS A 247 -2.92 -5.20 4.96
C LYS A 247 -1.43 -5.07 4.64
N ASP A 248 -1.06 -5.36 3.39
CA ASP A 248 0.31 -5.51 2.91
C ASP A 248 0.82 -4.30 2.11
N GLY A 249 -0.03 -3.31 1.84
CA GLY A 249 0.32 -2.13 1.04
C GLY A 249 0.57 -2.42 -0.44
N ASN A 250 0.37 -3.67 -0.90
CA ASN A 250 0.58 -4.05 -2.30
C ASN A 250 -0.64 -3.67 -3.16
N ILE A 251 -0.76 -2.38 -3.46
CA ILE A 251 -1.88 -1.83 -4.25
C ILE A 251 -1.87 -2.40 -5.67
N TRP A 252 -0.69 -2.47 -6.29
CA TRP A 252 -0.54 -2.97 -7.66
C TRP A 252 -0.99 -4.42 -7.79
N GLY A 253 -0.54 -5.33 -6.90
CA GLY A 253 -0.97 -6.74 -6.95
C GLY A 253 -2.49 -6.92 -6.85
N ARG A 254 -3.17 -6.03 -6.12
CA ARG A 254 -4.64 -5.99 -6.05
C ARG A 254 -5.27 -5.44 -7.33
N LEU A 255 -4.72 -4.35 -7.86
CA LEU A 255 -5.19 -3.76 -9.11
C LEU A 255 -5.05 -4.76 -10.26
N LEU A 256 -3.90 -5.41 -10.38
CA LEU A 256 -3.70 -6.48 -11.34
C LEU A 256 -4.65 -7.66 -11.09
N GLY A 257 -4.91 -8.03 -9.83
CA GLY A 257 -5.97 -8.96 -9.46
C GLY A 257 -7.36 -8.57 -10.01
N PHE A 258 -7.75 -7.32 -9.86
CA PHE A 258 -9.01 -6.78 -10.36
C PHE A 258 -9.06 -6.79 -11.90
N ILE A 259 -8.00 -6.33 -12.56
CA ILE A 259 -7.89 -6.31 -14.02
C ILE A 259 -8.03 -7.72 -14.58
N ARG A 260 -7.42 -8.73 -13.94
CA ARG A 260 -7.56 -10.13 -14.36
C ARG A 260 -9.00 -10.62 -14.36
N VAL A 261 -9.77 -10.32 -13.31
CA VAL A 261 -11.19 -10.68 -13.22
C VAL A 261 -11.99 -9.98 -14.31
N LEU A 262 -11.71 -8.69 -14.52
CA LEU A 262 -12.40 -7.86 -15.49
C LEU A 262 -12.14 -8.33 -16.93
N VAL A 263 -10.88 -8.59 -17.28
CA VAL A 263 -10.49 -9.11 -18.59
C VAL A 263 -11.03 -10.51 -18.81
N ALA A 264 -11.01 -11.38 -17.79
CA ALA A 264 -11.62 -12.70 -17.89
C ALA A 264 -13.10 -12.63 -18.25
N GLN A 265 -13.84 -11.68 -17.66
CA GLN A 265 -15.24 -11.44 -17.97
C GLN A 265 -15.45 -10.94 -19.42
N TRP A 266 -14.54 -10.11 -19.92
CA TRP A 266 -14.62 -9.55 -21.28
C TRP A 266 -14.26 -10.56 -22.36
N VAL A 267 -13.20 -11.34 -22.14
CA VAL A 267 -12.68 -12.32 -23.11
C VAL A 267 -13.42 -13.66 -22.99
N GLY A 268 -14.21 -13.87 -21.94
CA GLY A 268 -14.90 -15.14 -21.67
C GLY A 268 -13.94 -16.22 -21.16
N TRP A 269 -12.92 -15.86 -20.39
CA TRP A 269 -12.05 -16.84 -19.74
C TRP A 269 -12.77 -17.56 -18.63
N ASP A 270 -12.56 -18.87 -18.56
CA ASP A 270 -13.00 -19.67 -17.43
C ASP A 270 -12.10 -19.45 -16.19
N ARG A 271 -12.55 -20.00 -15.06
CA ARG A 271 -11.83 -19.92 -13.79
C ARG A 271 -10.45 -20.58 -13.88
N THR A 272 -10.33 -21.69 -14.62
CA THR A 272 -9.08 -22.45 -14.77
C THR A 272 -8.00 -21.59 -15.41
N LYS A 273 -8.34 -20.84 -16.45
CA LYS A 273 -7.44 -19.92 -17.14
C LYS A 273 -7.04 -18.74 -16.26
N VAL A 274 -7.97 -18.22 -15.44
CA VAL A 274 -7.64 -17.18 -14.45
C VAL A 274 -6.68 -17.71 -13.39
N GLU A 275 -6.88 -18.92 -12.86
CA GLU A 275 -5.95 -19.53 -11.90
C GLU A 275 -4.58 -19.81 -12.53
N TYR A 276 -4.53 -20.33 -13.75
CA TYR A 276 -3.27 -20.51 -14.50
C TYR A 276 -2.51 -19.19 -14.64
N MET A 277 -3.19 -18.12 -15.01
CA MET A 277 -2.58 -16.80 -15.12
C MET A 277 -1.97 -16.32 -13.78
N LYS A 278 -2.51 -16.70 -12.62
CA LYS A 278 -1.89 -16.33 -11.33
C LYS A 278 -0.54 -16.98 -11.08
N THR A 279 -0.24 -18.08 -11.77
CA THR A 279 1.03 -18.80 -11.64
C THR A 279 2.14 -18.21 -12.52
N LEU A 280 1.79 -17.36 -13.47
CA LEU A 280 2.75 -16.75 -14.40
C LEU A 280 3.49 -15.59 -13.72
N PRO A 281 4.75 -15.32 -14.11
CA PRO A 281 5.43 -14.06 -13.81
C PRO A 281 4.58 -12.85 -14.22
N GLU A 282 4.73 -11.74 -13.50
CA GLU A 282 3.88 -10.56 -13.70
C GLU A 282 3.88 -10.05 -15.14
N ASP A 283 5.03 -9.98 -15.79
CA ASP A 283 5.14 -9.51 -17.17
C ASP A 283 4.41 -10.41 -18.17
N GLN A 284 4.42 -11.73 -17.93
CA GLN A 284 3.66 -12.68 -18.73
C GLN A 284 2.15 -12.54 -18.50
N GLN A 285 1.72 -12.18 -17.28
CA GLN A 285 0.32 -11.87 -17.02
C GLN A 285 -0.12 -10.63 -17.81
N LYS A 286 0.68 -9.57 -17.82
CA LYS A 286 0.43 -8.34 -18.58
C LYS A 286 0.32 -8.62 -20.08
N GLU A 287 1.28 -9.36 -20.63
CA GLU A 287 1.30 -9.74 -22.05
C GLU A 287 0.08 -10.60 -22.44
N MET A 288 -0.29 -11.57 -21.60
CA MET A 288 -1.46 -12.42 -21.83
C MET A 288 -2.77 -11.62 -21.84
N ILE A 289 -2.89 -10.64 -20.93
CA ILE A 289 -4.03 -9.70 -20.90
C ILE A 289 -4.10 -8.87 -22.18
N LEU A 290 -3.01 -8.20 -22.55
CA LEU A 290 -2.97 -7.31 -23.72
C LEU A 290 -3.20 -8.07 -25.03
N THR A 291 -2.57 -9.24 -25.19
CA THR A 291 -2.75 -10.09 -26.36
C THR A 291 -4.22 -10.53 -26.52
N SER A 292 -4.86 -10.87 -25.41
CA SER A 292 -6.24 -11.37 -25.43
C SER A 292 -7.26 -10.26 -25.67
N LEU A 293 -7.02 -9.06 -25.10
CA LEU A 293 -7.81 -7.89 -25.44
C LEU A 293 -7.60 -7.49 -26.90
N SER A 294 -6.37 -7.52 -27.42
CA SER A 294 -6.10 -7.22 -28.83
C SER A 294 -6.83 -8.18 -29.77
N ALA A 295 -6.84 -9.49 -29.49
CA ALA A 295 -7.57 -10.48 -30.29
C ALA A 295 -9.08 -10.21 -30.31
N VAL A 296 -9.64 -9.84 -29.16
CA VAL A 296 -11.04 -9.40 -29.03
C VAL A 296 -11.26 -8.18 -29.93
N TYR A 297 -10.49 -7.09 -29.78
CA TYR A 297 -10.65 -5.86 -30.56
C TYR A 297 -10.39 -6.00 -32.07
N GLN A 298 -9.43 -6.81 -32.50
CA GLN A 298 -9.16 -7.09 -33.92
C GLN A 298 -10.31 -7.88 -34.57
N GLY A 299 -11.02 -8.70 -33.80
CA GLY A 299 -12.27 -9.32 -34.25
C GLY A 299 -13.39 -8.30 -34.51
N TYR A 300 -13.40 -7.18 -33.77
CA TYR A 300 -14.44 -6.15 -33.87
C TYR A 300 -14.22 -5.14 -35.00
N THR A 301 -12.98 -4.86 -35.41
CA THR A 301 -12.71 -3.86 -36.47
C THR A 301 -13.16 -4.31 -37.87
N ASN A 302 -13.50 -5.60 -38.05
CA ASN A 302 -14.00 -6.14 -39.32
C ASN A 302 -15.53 -6.28 -39.43
N GLN A 303 -16.31 -5.89 -38.40
CA GLN A 303 -17.77 -5.78 -38.49
C GLN A 303 -18.27 -4.47 -37.88
N ALA A 304 -18.71 -3.55 -38.74
CA ALA A 304 -19.37 -2.31 -38.38
C ALA A 304 -20.78 -2.57 -37.82
N VAL A 305 -20.88 -3.10 -36.60
CA VAL A 305 -22.15 -3.24 -35.85
C VAL A 305 -21.85 -3.08 -34.35
N TRP A 306 -21.78 -1.84 -33.86
CA TRP A 306 -21.79 -1.54 -32.42
C TRP A 306 -23.21 -1.59 -31.84
N SER A 307 -24.01 -2.56 -32.27
CA SER A 307 -25.38 -2.79 -31.81
C SER A 307 -25.69 -4.28 -31.64
N SER A 308 -24.68 -5.12 -31.44
CA SER A 308 -24.88 -6.54 -31.14
C SER A 308 -24.03 -7.01 -29.97
N PRO A 309 -24.54 -8.00 -29.21
CA PRO A 309 -24.37 -8.07 -27.77
C PRO A 309 -23.03 -8.69 -27.40
N ARG A 310 -22.55 -8.35 -26.21
CA ARG A 310 -21.62 -9.14 -25.39
C ARG A 310 -21.78 -10.64 -25.70
N PRO A 311 -20.69 -11.41 -25.94
CA PRO A 311 -20.79 -12.85 -26.19
C PRO A 311 -21.67 -13.47 -25.13
N SER A 312 -22.78 -14.07 -25.57
CA SER A 312 -23.83 -14.59 -24.72
C SER A 312 -23.29 -15.74 -23.88
N ALA A 313 -22.73 -15.40 -22.71
CA ALA A 313 -22.97 -16.17 -21.51
C ALA A 313 -24.45 -16.57 -21.51
N PRO A 314 -24.81 -17.82 -21.16
CA PRO A 314 -26.15 -18.39 -21.36
C PRO A 314 -27.22 -17.32 -21.15
N SER A 315 -27.87 -16.94 -22.26
CA SER A 315 -28.40 -15.60 -22.53
C SER A 315 -29.65 -15.20 -21.75
N GLY A 316 -29.87 -15.80 -20.59
CA GLY A 316 -30.78 -15.26 -19.58
C GLY A 316 -29.94 -14.61 -18.50
N THR A 317 -29.98 -13.28 -18.39
CA THR A 317 -29.83 -12.69 -17.06
C THR A 317 -30.80 -13.45 -16.16
N PRO A 318 -30.32 -14.09 -15.07
CA PRO A 318 -31.17 -14.92 -14.26
C PRO A 318 -32.37 -14.09 -13.86
N THR A 319 -33.58 -14.63 -14.04
CA THR A 319 -34.76 -13.92 -13.59
C THR A 319 -34.62 -13.67 -12.09
N LEU A 320 -35.22 -12.59 -11.57
CA LEU A 320 -35.11 -12.30 -10.15
C LEU A 320 -35.54 -13.51 -9.30
N LYS A 321 -36.56 -14.25 -9.73
CA LYS A 321 -36.98 -15.50 -9.09
C LYS A 321 -35.87 -16.55 -9.05
N GLN A 322 -35.21 -16.82 -10.18
CA GLN A 322 -34.08 -17.76 -10.23
C GLN A 322 -32.93 -17.32 -9.31
N PHE A 323 -32.68 -16.02 -9.20
CA PHE A 323 -31.64 -15.49 -8.32
C PHE A 323 -32.01 -15.65 -6.83
N VAL A 324 -33.24 -15.34 -6.45
CA VAL A 324 -33.79 -15.53 -5.10
C VAL A 324 -33.74 -17.01 -4.70
N ASP A 325 -34.23 -17.89 -5.57
CA ASP A 325 -34.22 -19.35 -5.36
C ASP A 325 -32.78 -19.89 -5.23
N ARG A 326 -31.87 -19.45 -6.10
CA ARG A 326 -30.46 -19.89 -6.11
C ARG A 326 -29.72 -19.57 -4.81
N TRP A 327 -30.01 -18.42 -4.22
CA TRP A 327 -29.30 -17.92 -3.04
C TRP A 327 -30.07 -18.10 -1.73
N GLY A 328 -31.26 -18.72 -1.78
CA GLY A 328 -32.10 -18.95 -0.60
C GLY A 328 -32.52 -17.65 0.09
N LEU A 329 -32.80 -16.61 -0.70
CA LEU A 329 -33.21 -15.31 -0.19
C LEU A 329 -34.68 -15.34 0.24
N ASP A 330 -35.02 -14.63 1.31
CA ASP A 330 -36.40 -14.54 1.79
C ASP A 330 -37.23 -13.54 0.94
N GLU A 331 -38.53 -13.50 1.22
CA GLU A 331 -39.47 -12.61 0.53
C GLU A 331 -39.10 -11.13 0.70
N ARG A 332 -38.54 -10.76 1.86
CA ARG A 332 -38.11 -9.39 2.14
C ARG A 332 -36.92 -8.99 1.27
N ALA A 333 -35.94 -9.87 1.10
CA ALA A 333 -34.82 -9.67 0.20
C ALA A 333 -35.27 -9.61 -1.27
N SER A 334 -36.25 -10.43 -1.67
CA SER A 334 -36.87 -10.37 -2.99
C SER A 334 -37.52 -9.01 -3.26
N GLN A 335 -38.33 -8.51 -2.31
CA GLN A 335 -38.97 -7.18 -2.42
C GLN A 335 -37.94 -6.05 -2.50
N PHE A 336 -36.88 -6.12 -1.70
CA PHE A 336 -35.78 -5.16 -1.78
C PHE A 336 -35.14 -5.14 -3.17
N LEU A 337 -34.84 -6.31 -3.74
CA LEU A 337 -34.26 -6.41 -5.08
C LEU A 337 -35.21 -5.85 -6.17
N GLN A 338 -36.52 -6.04 -6.04
CA GLN A 338 -37.51 -5.46 -6.96
C GLN A 338 -37.55 -3.93 -6.89
N ALA A 339 -37.30 -3.37 -5.70
CA ALA A 339 -37.31 -1.93 -5.48
C ALA A 339 -35.99 -1.24 -5.90
N LEU A 340 -34.96 -1.99 -6.29
CA LEU A 340 -33.70 -1.40 -6.75
C LEU A 340 -33.87 -0.70 -8.10
N PRO A 341 -33.11 0.39 -8.35
CA PRO A 341 -32.99 0.95 -9.70
C PRO A 341 -32.58 -0.14 -10.70
N HIS A 342 -33.27 -0.20 -11.85
CA HIS A 342 -33.14 -1.32 -12.80
C HIS A 342 -31.69 -1.63 -13.18
N HIS A 343 -30.87 -0.62 -13.39
CA HIS A 343 -29.45 -0.78 -13.73
C HIS A 343 -28.62 -1.38 -12.58
N VAL A 344 -28.92 -1.03 -11.31
CA VAL A 344 -28.26 -1.64 -10.14
C VAL A 344 -28.67 -3.10 -10.04
N LEU A 345 -29.96 -3.39 -10.21
CA LEU A 345 -30.48 -4.75 -10.17
C LEU A 345 -29.80 -5.65 -11.21
N GLN A 346 -29.62 -5.19 -12.46
CA GLN A 346 -28.94 -5.98 -13.50
C GLN A 346 -27.49 -6.33 -13.11
N VAL A 347 -26.75 -5.40 -12.51
CA VAL A 347 -25.39 -5.66 -12.03
C VAL A 347 -25.40 -6.66 -10.87
N VAL A 348 -26.37 -6.55 -9.96
CA VAL A 348 -26.53 -7.49 -8.83
C VAL A 348 -26.85 -8.89 -9.33
N LEU A 349 -27.82 -9.04 -10.23
CA LEU A 349 -28.21 -10.34 -10.79
C LEU A 349 -27.09 -11.03 -11.58
N SER A 350 -26.22 -10.24 -12.21
CA SER A 350 -25.15 -10.78 -13.07
C SER A 350 -23.81 -11.01 -12.36
N ALA A 351 -23.48 -10.21 -11.34
CA ALA A 351 -22.14 -10.20 -10.74
C ALA A 351 -22.09 -10.64 -9.28
N PHE A 352 -23.22 -10.73 -8.58
CA PHE A 352 -23.20 -11.17 -7.19
C PHE A 352 -22.92 -12.68 -7.07
N ASP A 353 -21.97 -13.03 -6.20
CA ASP A 353 -21.61 -14.40 -5.87
C ASP A 353 -21.48 -14.57 -4.34
N ALA A 354 -22.40 -15.34 -3.74
CA ALA A 354 -22.35 -15.64 -2.31
C ALA A 354 -21.53 -16.92 -1.99
N SER A 355 -20.97 -17.62 -2.99
CA SER A 355 -20.26 -18.89 -2.78
C SER A 355 -19.06 -18.78 -1.83
N ALA A 356 -18.48 -17.60 -1.70
CA ALA A 356 -17.36 -17.34 -0.81
C ALA A 356 -17.76 -17.12 0.67
N SER A 357 -19.04 -17.26 1.06
CA SER A 357 -19.50 -16.96 2.44
C SER A 357 -19.25 -18.14 3.35
N ALA A 358 -18.26 -18.00 4.24
CA ALA A 358 -17.95 -19.03 5.23
C ALA A 358 -19.03 -19.17 6.33
N ASP A 359 -19.77 -18.08 6.59
CA ASP A 359 -20.74 -17.94 7.68
C ASP A 359 -22.20 -18.17 7.25
N GLY A 360 -22.45 -18.39 5.96
CA GLY A 360 -23.81 -18.53 5.42
C GLY A 360 -24.65 -17.24 5.45
N ASN A 361 -24.09 -16.09 5.82
CA ASN A 361 -24.80 -14.81 5.86
C ASN A 361 -24.91 -14.18 4.46
N VAL A 362 -25.71 -14.82 3.60
CA VAL A 362 -25.93 -14.38 2.22
C VAL A 362 -26.54 -12.99 2.15
N TRP A 363 -27.51 -12.69 3.04
CA TRP A 363 -28.19 -11.39 3.08
C TRP A 363 -27.22 -10.23 3.37
N GLY A 364 -26.41 -10.35 4.43
CA GLY A 364 -25.45 -9.30 4.79
C GLY A 364 -24.44 -9.03 3.67
N ARG A 365 -24.04 -10.08 2.93
CA ARG A 365 -23.19 -9.94 1.75
C ARG A 365 -23.89 -9.29 0.57
N LEU A 366 -25.12 -9.71 0.29
CA LEU A 366 -25.93 -9.14 -0.77
C LEU A 366 -26.14 -7.65 -0.52
N LEU A 367 -26.58 -7.26 0.67
CA LEU A 367 -26.78 -5.87 1.05
C LEU A 367 -25.47 -5.08 0.93
N GLY A 368 -24.35 -5.65 1.38
CA GLY A 368 -23.03 -5.06 1.21
C GLY A 368 -22.63 -4.81 -0.25
N PHE A 369 -22.90 -5.78 -1.13
CA PHE A 369 -22.64 -5.71 -2.57
C PHE A 369 -23.55 -4.69 -3.27
N VAL A 370 -24.85 -4.73 -2.98
CA VAL A 370 -25.86 -3.81 -3.51
C VAL A 370 -25.49 -2.37 -3.13
N ARG A 371 -25.19 -2.11 -1.87
CA ARG A 371 -24.76 -0.78 -1.38
C ARG A 371 -23.54 -0.25 -2.12
N SER A 372 -22.52 -1.09 -2.35
CA SER A 372 -21.34 -0.69 -3.11
C SER A 372 -21.62 -0.43 -4.59
N THR A 373 -22.48 -1.25 -5.21
CA THR A 373 -22.88 -1.11 -6.62
C THR A 373 -23.76 0.12 -6.84
N TRP A 374 -24.73 0.32 -5.95
CA TRP A 374 -25.61 1.48 -5.92
C TRP A 374 -24.82 2.78 -5.72
N GLY A 375 -23.93 2.83 -4.71
CA GLY A 375 -23.09 4.00 -4.45
C GLY A 375 -22.23 4.39 -5.65
N ARG A 376 -21.61 3.40 -6.31
CA ARG A 376 -20.85 3.61 -7.56
C ARG A 376 -21.73 4.12 -8.69
N THR A 377 -22.90 3.51 -8.89
CA THR A 377 -23.76 3.88 -10.02
C THR A 377 -24.36 5.28 -9.86
N MET A 378 -24.69 5.66 -8.63
CA MET A 378 -25.16 7.01 -8.29
C MET A 378 -24.02 8.03 -8.17
N LYS A 379 -22.75 7.61 -8.32
CA LYS A 379 -21.55 8.45 -8.17
C LYS A 379 -21.48 9.16 -6.82
N LEU A 380 -21.88 8.46 -5.77
CA LEU A 380 -21.90 9.00 -4.42
C LEU A 380 -20.48 9.00 -3.81
N PRO A 381 -20.13 10.01 -2.99
CA PRO A 381 -18.86 10.02 -2.29
C PRO A 381 -18.71 8.80 -1.37
N LEU A 382 -17.50 8.26 -1.28
CA LEU A 382 -17.23 7.02 -0.56
C LEU A 382 -17.54 7.16 0.94
N GLU A 383 -17.32 8.34 1.52
CA GLU A 383 -17.66 8.67 2.90
C GLU A 383 -19.16 8.52 3.18
N GLU A 384 -20.03 8.97 2.28
CA GLU A 384 -21.48 8.90 2.48
C GLU A 384 -21.99 7.45 2.36
N VAL A 385 -21.44 6.68 1.41
CA VAL A 385 -21.71 5.24 1.29
C VAL A 385 -21.15 4.45 2.48
N SER A 386 -20.04 4.91 3.07
CA SER A 386 -19.46 4.32 4.28
C SER A 386 -20.31 4.61 5.52
N HIS A 387 -20.90 5.80 5.60
CA HIS A 387 -21.83 6.18 6.67
C HIS A 387 -23.06 5.26 6.71
N LEU A 388 -23.63 4.91 5.53
CA LEU A 388 -24.70 3.92 5.44
C LEU A 388 -24.36 2.58 6.11
N LYS A 389 -23.08 2.16 6.12
CA LYS A 389 -22.69 0.89 6.76
C LYS A 389 -22.89 0.86 8.27
N THR A 390 -23.00 2.02 8.88
CA THR A 390 -23.18 2.14 10.33
C THR A 390 -24.65 2.15 10.73
N MET A 391 -25.56 2.20 9.75
CA MET A 391 -27.00 2.25 9.98
C MET A 391 -27.61 0.86 10.08
N PRO A 392 -28.75 0.69 10.76
CA PRO A 392 -29.51 -0.55 10.75
C PRO A 392 -29.87 -0.99 9.32
N ASP A 393 -29.90 -2.29 9.05
CA ASP A 393 -30.14 -2.85 7.71
C ASP A 393 -31.48 -2.38 7.11
N LEU A 394 -32.51 -2.23 7.94
CA LEU A 394 -33.82 -1.69 7.53
C LEU A 394 -33.69 -0.27 6.94
N VAL A 395 -32.94 0.59 7.63
CA VAL A 395 -32.71 1.98 7.22
C VAL A 395 -31.87 2.03 5.96
N GLN A 396 -30.83 1.18 5.85
CA GLN A 396 -30.03 1.08 4.64
C GLN A 396 -30.86 0.67 3.42
N VAL A 397 -31.72 -0.35 3.57
CA VAL A 397 -32.62 -0.81 2.51
C VAL A 397 -33.52 0.33 2.04
N GLN A 398 -34.16 1.03 2.97
CA GLN A 398 -35.04 2.15 2.65
C GLN A 398 -34.29 3.28 1.93
N ILE A 399 -33.10 3.63 2.39
CA ILE A 399 -32.30 4.68 1.75
C ILE A 399 -31.90 4.30 0.33
N ILE A 400 -31.45 3.06 0.10
CA ILE A 400 -31.04 2.60 -1.23
C ILE A 400 -32.22 2.62 -2.22
N THR A 401 -33.44 2.35 -1.76
CA THR A 401 -34.63 2.29 -2.61
C THR A 401 -35.29 3.66 -2.83
N GLU A 402 -35.23 4.56 -1.85
CA GLU A 402 -35.99 5.82 -1.89
C GLU A 402 -35.13 7.06 -2.19
N TYR A 403 -33.81 7.01 -1.95
CA TYR A 403 -32.96 8.18 -2.15
C TYR A 403 -32.87 8.57 -3.61
N ASN A 404 -33.22 9.82 -3.90
CA ASN A 404 -33.12 10.42 -5.22
C ASN A 404 -32.06 11.54 -5.23
N PRO A 405 -30.90 11.35 -5.90
CA PRO A 405 -29.86 12.38 -5.95
C PRO A 405 -30.32 13.66 -6.69
N ALA A 406 -31.33 13.57 -7.56
CA ALA A 406 -31.87 14.75 -8.24
C ALA A 406 -32.66 15.69 -7.32
N SER A 407 -33.00 15.25 -6.09
CA SER A 407 -33.63 16.12 -5.09
C SER A 407 -32.72 17.24 -4.58
N GLY A 408 -31.40 17.14 -4.81
CA GLY A 408 -30.39 18.05 -4.28
C GLY A 408 -30.06 17.83 -2.80
N MET A 409 -30.76 16.91 -2.11
CA MET A 409 -30.47 16.53 -0.73
C MET A 409 -29.24 15.62 -0.69
N ARG A 410 -28.31 15.90 0.23
CA ARG A 410 -27.16 15.01 0.46
C ARG A 410 -27.63 13.69 1.04
N LEU A 411 -26.90 12.60 0.75
CA LEU A 411 -27.26 11.29 1.23
C LEU A 411 -27.29 11.22 2.76
N VAL A 412 -26.34 11.88 3.44
CA VAL A 412 -26.28 11.89 4.91
C VAL A 412 -27.51 12.55 5.53
N ASP A 413 -27.99 13.64 4.93
CA ASP A 413 -29.19 14.35 5.42
C ASP A 413 -30.44 13.50 5.23
N PHE A 414 -30.60 12.90 4.04
CA PHE A 414 -31.69 11.96 3.77
C PHE A 414 -31.66 10.78 4.72
N ALA A 415 -30.47 10.20 4.93
CA ALA A 415 -30.28 9.05 5.80
C ALA A 415 -30.63 9.34 7.27
N ASN A 416 -30.26 10.52 7.77
CA ASN A 416 -30.67 10.99 9.09
C ASN A 416 -32.18 11.20 9.19
N GLN A 417 -32.81 11.74 8.14
CA GLN A 417 -34.26 11.91 8.07
C GLN A 417 -34.98 10.56 8.06
N THR A 418 -34.52 9.60 7.26
CA THR A 418 -35.05 8.23 7.23
C THR A 418 -34.91 7.55 8.60
N LEU A 419 -33.75 7.70 9.24
CA LEU A 419 -33.51 7.16 10.57
C LEU A 419 -34.49 7.73 11.62
N GLN A 420 -34.74 9.05 11.59
CA GLN A 420 -35.73 9.68 12.46
C GLN A 420 -37.16 9.23 12.16
N ALA A 421 -37.54 9.17 10.87
CA ALA A 421 -38.88 8.77 10.44
C ALA A 421 -39.21 7.31 10.78
N SER A 422 -38.21 6.43 10.78
CA SER A 422 -38.39 5.01 11.12
C SER A 422 -38.70 4.74 12.60
N GLY A 423 -38.62 5.76 13.47
CA GLY A 423 -38.74 5.59 14.92
C GLY A 423 -37.55 4.85 15.55
N MET A 424 -36.67 4.26 14.74
CA MET A 424 -35.47 3.54 15.19
C MET A 424 -34.37 4.47 15.69
N ALA A 425 -34.51 5.79 15.53
CA ALA A 425 -33.64 6.75 16.19
C ALA A 425 -33.63 6.57 17.72
N SER A 426 -34.72 6.05 18.32
CA SER A 426 -34.77 5.74 19.75
C SER A 426 -34.15 4.39 20.13
N GLU A 427 -34.02 3.46 19.18
CA GLU A 427 -33.40 2.14 19.37
C GLU A 427 -31.93 2.11 18.95
N MET A 428 -31.47 3.13 18.23
CA MET A 428 -30.05 3.37 18.10
C MET A 428 -29.47 3.49 19.51
N PRO A 429 -28.37 2.79 19.81
CA PRO A 429 -27.75 2.87 21.13
C PRO A 429 -27.50 4.35 21.40
N VAL A 430 -28.29 4.90 22.33
CA VAL A 430 -28.13 6.25 22.86
C VAL A 430 -26.65 6.40 23.10
N ALA A 431 -26.05 7.47 22.55
CA ALA A 431 -24.62 7.72 22.70
C ALA A 431 -24.27 7.40 24.16
N PRO A 432 -23.39 6.39 24.39
CA PRO A 432 -23.28 5.75 25.68
C PRO A 432 -23.14 6.86 26.72
N ALA A 433 -24.00 6.82 27.74
CA ALA A 433 -23.93 7.78 28.83
C ALA A 433 -22.45 7.93 29.21
N PRO A 434 -21.96 9.17 29.43
CA PRO A 434 -20.54 9.43 29.60
C PRO A 434 -19.97 8.40 30.57
N VAL A 435 -19.14 7.50 30.03
CA VAL A 435 -18.65 6.35 30.77
C VAL A 435 -17.97 6.90 32.01
N PRO A 436 -18.38 6.47 33.22
CA PRO A 436 -17.76 6.98 34.43
C PRO A 436 -16.24 6.78 34.32
N PRO A 437 -15.43 7.75 34.79
CA PRO A 437 -13.98 7.63 34.71
C PRO A 437 -13.55 6.30 35.32
N VAL A 438 -12.77 5.54 34.55
CA VAL A 438 -12.28 4.22 34.99
C VAL A 438 -11.39 4.44 36.22
N ASP A 439 -11.70 3.75 37.31
CA ASP A 439 -10.89 3.78 38.53
C ASP A 439 -9.46 3.31 38.21
N PRO A 440 -8.41 4.11 38.49
CA PRO A 440 -7.03 3.70 38.30
C PRO A 440 -6.70 2.35 38.95
N GLY A 441 -7.33 2.03 40.09
CA GLY A 441 -7.18 0.73 40.75
C GLY A 441 -7.68 -0.45 39.93
N ALA A 442 -8.68 -0.25 39.07
CA ALA A 442 -9.20 -1.29 38.19
C ALA A 442 -8.20 -1.63 37.06
N VAL A 443 -7.42 -0.66 36.58
CA VAL A 443 -6.35 -0.88 35.61
C VAL A 443 -5.24 -1.72 36.22
N ASP A 444 -4.83 -1.40 37.45
CA ASP A 444 -3.80 -2.14 38.18
C ASP A 444 -4.25 -3.59 38.46
N ALA A 445 -5.51 -3.80 38.83
CA ALA A 445 -6.10 -5.12 39.00
C ALA A 445 -6.14 -5.92 37.69
N PHE A 446 -6.44 -5.27 36.56
CA PHE A 446 -6.42 -5.89 35.23
C PHE A 446 -5.01 -6.34 34.83
N ILE A 447 -4.01 -5.48 35.04
CA ILE A 447 -2.60 -5.78 34.75
C ILE A 447 -2.14 -7.01 35.56
N ALA A 448 -2.44 -7.02 36.87
CA ALA A 448 -2.13 -8.15 37.73
C ALA A 448 -2.85 -9.43 37.29
N ARG A 449 -4.15 -9.35 36.94
CA ARG A 449 -4.95 -10.49 36.49
C ARG A 449 -4.44 -11.10 35.19
N CYS A 450 -3.98 -10.28 34.25
CA CYS A 450 -3.49 -10.73 32.95
C CYS A 450 -1.99 -11.10 32.96
N GLY A 451 -1.29 -10.95 34.08
CA GLY A 451 0.16 -11.19 34.15
C GLY A 451 0.96 -10.23 33.26
N LEU A 452 0.45 -9.01 33.10
CA LEU A 452 1.10 -7.97 32.30
C LEU A 452 2.19 -7.26 33.12
N GLU A 453 3.22 -6.78 32.44
CA GLU A 453 4.24 -5.95 33.07
C GLU A 453 3.67 -4.57 33.45
N PRO A 454 4.26 -3.89 34.47
CA PRO A 454 3.83 -2.55 34.88
C PRO A 454 3.87 -1.51 33.74
N SER A 455 4.70 -1.72 32.72
CA SER A 455 4.80 -0.87 31.51
C SER A 455 3.50 -0.82 30.70
N ALA A 456 2.61 -1.83 30.81
CA ALA A 456 1.31 -1.85 30.16
C ALA A 456 0.36 -0.76 30.68
N ARG A 457 0.61 -0.24 31.90
CA ARG A 457 -0.25 0.73 32.58
C ARG A 457 -0.39 2.02 31.80
N ASP A 458 0.73 2.60 31.39
CA ASP A 458 0.74 3.87 30.67
C ASP A 458 0.02 3.75 29.32
N MET A 459 0.17 2.59 28.66
CA MET A 459 -0.51 2.29 27.41
C MET A 459 -2.04 2.19 27.60
N LEU A 460 -2.50 1.54 28.67
CA LEU A 460 -3.93 1.40 28.96
C LEU A 460 -4.56 2.73 29.39
N ILE A 461 -3.87 3.51 30.22
CA ILE A 461 -4.35 4.84 30.68
C ILE A 461 -4.41 5.85 29.51
N ALA A 462 -3.53 5.71 28.51
CA ALA A 462 -3.58 6.53 27.30
C ALA A 462 -4.78 6.24 26.39
N LEU A 463 -5.53 5.15 26.62
CA LEU A 463 -6.72 4.83 25.84
C LEU A 463 -7.91 5.71 26.25
N PRO A 464 -8.76 6.12 25.28
CA PRO A 464 -10.08 6.69 25.59
C PRO A 464 -10.88 5.76 26.53
N PRO A 465 -11.65 6.30 27.50
CA PRO A 465 -12.34 5.50 28.51
C PRO A 465 -13.15 4.33 27.95
N GLU A 466 -13.90 4.55 26.86
CA GLU A 466 -14.67 3.50 26.17
C GLU A 466 -13.80 2.34 25.68
N LYS A 467 -12.60 2.63 25.15
CA LYS A 467 -11.67 1.61 24.67
C LYS A 467 -11.05 0.87 25.83
N LEU A 468 -10.68 1.59 26.89
CA LEU A 468 -10.12 0.99 28.10
C LEU A 468 -11.11 -0.01 28.72
N THR A 469 -12.36 0.39 28.94
CA THR A 469 -13.41 -0.49 29.46
C THR A 469 -13.57 -1.73 28.58
N HIS A 470 -13.68 -1.55 27.26
CA HIS A 470 -13.83 -2.68 26.35
C HIS A 470 -12.62 -3.62 26.38
N VAL A 471 -11.39 -3.10 26.41
CA VAL A 471 -10.18 -3.91 26.56
C VAL A 471 -10.23 -4.70 27.87
N MET A 472 -10.59 -4.07 28.98
CA MET A 472 -10.65 -4.72 30.29
C MET A 472 -11.72 -5.81 30.39
N GLU A 473 -12.81 -5.68 29.65
CA GLU A 473 -13.91 -6.64 29.59
C GLU A 473 -13.65 -7.81 28.63
N THR A 474 -13.05 -7.54 27.48
CA THR A 474 -13.02 -8.49 26.35
C THR A 474 -11.65 -9.08 26.05
N PHE A 475 -10.58 -8.45 26.54
CA PHE A 475 -9.24 -8.99 26.31
C PHE A 475 -9.03 -10.27 27.11
N ASN A 476 -8.75 -11.35 26.39
CA ASN A 476 -8.36 -12.62 26.97
C ASN A 476 -6.84 -12.83 26.83
N PRO A 477 -6.09 -12.89 27.94
CA PRO A 477 -4.64 -13.16 27.91
C PRO A 477 -4.30 -14.59 27.47
N ASP A 478 -5.26 -15.52 27.52
CA ASP A 478 -5.03 -16.93 27.21
C ASP A 478 -4.73 -17.17 25.71
N GLY A 479 -3.94 -18.21 25.46
CA GLY A 479 -3.62 -18.67 24.12
C GLY A 479 -2.41 -17.98 23.47
N THR A 480 -1.55 -17.31 24.26
CA THR A 480 -0.18 -17.00 23.81
C THR A 480 0.66 -18.26 23.91
N LYS A 481 1.33 -18.66 22.81
CA LYS A 481 2.21 -19.84 22.82
C LYS A 481 3.59 -19.53 23.41
N ASP A 482 3.97 -18.27 23.40
CA ASP A 482 5.28 -17.73 23.79
C ASP A 482 5.25 -17.00 25.15
N GLY A 483 4.09 -16.93 25.80
CA GLY A 483 3.91 -16.16 27.03
C GLY A 483 3.91 -14.64 26.84
N ASN A 484 3.94 -14.15 25.59
CA ASN A 484 4.00 -12.71 25.31
C ASN A 484 2.60 -12.07 25.35
N VAL A 485 2.04 -11.94 26.55
CA VAL A 485 0.70 -11.36 26.75
C VAL A 485 0.66 -9.88 26.37
N LEU A 486 1.75 -9.14 26.61
CA LEU A 486 1.84 -7.71 26.25
C LEU A 486 1.75 -7.49 24.74
N GLY A 487 2.52 -8.24 23.94
CA GLY A 487 2.46 -8.14 22.47
C GLY A 487 1.07 -8.47 21.91
N ARG A 488 0.36 -9.41 22.54
CA ARG A 488 -1.03 -9.74 22.20
C ARG A 488 -2.00 -8.61 22.55
N LEU A 489 -1.85 -8.00 23.73
CA LEU A 489 -2.64 -6.84 24.15
C LEU A 489 -2.44 -5.66 23.17
N GLU A 490 -1.21 -5.36 22.81
CA GLU A 490 -0.93 -4.32 21.82
C GLU A 490 -1.57 -4.62 20.46
N GLY A 491 -1.47 -5.87 19.99
CA GLY A 491 -2.13 -6.33 18.78
C GLY A 491 -3.64 -6.13 18.83
N TYR A 492 -4.24 -6.45 19.97
CA TYR A 492 -5.66 -6.28 20.23
C TYR A 492 -6.07 -4.79 20.19
N ILE A 493 -5.37 -3.92 20.91
CA ILE A 493 -5.60 -2.46 20.92
C ILE A 493 -5.45 -1.85 19.52
N ARG A 494 -4.44 -2.28 18.75
CA ARG A 494 -4.25 -1.87 17.34
C ARG A 494 -5.44 -2.31 16.49
N SER A 495 -5.91 -3.55 16.65
CA SER A 495 -7.05 -4.08 15.90
C SER A 495 -8.35 -3.31 16.17
N MET A 496 -8.57 -2.88 17.42
CA MET A 496 -9.73 -2.05 17.80
C MET A 496 -9.68 -0.65 17.18
N SER A 497 -8.47 -0.14 16.92
CA SER A 497 -8.28 1.19 16.32
C SER A 497 -8.58 1.18 14.82
N VAL A 498 -8.29 0.07 14.14
CA VAL A 498 -8.66 -0.15 12.73
C VAL A 498 -10.17 -0.30 12.56
N PHE A 499 -10.83 -1.02 13.47
CA PHE A 499 -12.29 -1.22 13.44
C PHE A 499 -13.09 0.08 13.57
N ARG A 500 -12.56 1.09 14.28
CA ARG A 500 -13.23 2.39 14.47
C ARG A 500 -12.68 3.54 13.63
N GLN A 501 -11.48 3.49 13.03
CA GLN A 501 -11.11 4.54 12.07
C GLN A 501 -11.99 4.53 10.81
N GLY A 502 -12.55 3.37 10.44
CA GLY A 502 -13.65 3.30 9.47
C GLY A 502 -14.98 3.90 9.95
N ALA A 503 -15.23 3.95 11.27
CA ALA A 503 -16.49 4.42 11.87
C ALA A 503 -16.44 5.87 12.43
N LYS A 504 -15.26 6.37 12.83
CA LYS A 504 -15.07 7.72 13.41
C LYS A 504 -14.77 8.79 12.35
N ARG A 505 -14.17 8.45 11.20
CA ARG A 505 -14.07 9.40 10.07
C ARG A 505 -15.45 9.80 9.49
N ALA A 506 -16.48 8.99 9.75
CA ALA A 506 -17.88 9.28 9.43
C ALA A 506 -18.63 10.07 10.53
N ARG A 507 -17.93 10.57 11.57
CA ARG A 507 -18.54 11.30 12.71
C ARG A 507 -17.95 12.69 12.98
N ILE A 508 -16.90 13.11 12.27
CA ILE A 508 -16.24 14.43 12.45
C ILE A 508 -16.46 15.36 11.23
N TYR A 509 -17.20 14.91 10.23
CA TYR A 509 -17.81 15.70 9.16
C TYR A 509 -19.26 15.26 9.02
#